data_AF-K9RWR6-F1
#
_entry.id   AF-K9RWR6-F1
#
_cell.length_a   1.000
_cell.length_b   1.000
_cell.length_c   1.000
_cell.angle_alpha   90.00
_cell.angle_beta   90.00
_cell.angle_gamma   90.00
#
_symmetry.space_group_name_H-M   'P 1'
#
loop_
_entity.id
_entity.type
_entity.pdbx_description
1 polymer ?
#
loop_
_entity_poly.entity_id
_entity_poly.type
_entity_poly.pdbx_seq_one_letter_code
_entity_poly.pdbx_strand_id
1 'polypeptide(L)'
;MDELNQFINACLDSRETKRALAVKMTLEGFTHQQIMNILRVSSGFVTKWKQAFLLSGVNGLKLGYKGKAAYFTEVEKQQVNGDKPEQEWPIHYIKLAPYAPKQNLIEAVWLQVKNFLRNEWHLLKTFKITKWLFEQFLSHFVLHSSHLSMYGTLS
;
A
#
# COMPACT_ATOMS: atom_id res chain seq x y z
N MET A 1 -8.04 -28.97 7.74
CA MET A 1 -8.95 -28.08 6.96
C MET A 1 -9.63 -27.07 7.86
N ASP A 2 -10.05 -27.44 9.07
CA ASP A 2 -10.79 -26.54 9.97
C ASP A 2 -10.00 -25.30 10.41
N GLU A 3 -8.72 -25.44 10.75
CA GLU A 3 -7.85 -24.31 11.10
C GLU A 3 -7.68 -23.32 9.93
N LEU A 4 -7.58 -23.82 8.70
CA LEU A 4 -7.46 -23.01 7.49
C LEU A 4 -8.77 -22.26 7.19
N ASN A 5 -9.92 -22.92 7.36
CA ASN A 5 -11.24 -22.30 7.20
C ASN A 5 -11.48 -21.22 8.27
N GLN A 6 -11.11 -21.49 9.52
CA GLN A 6 -11.18 -20.51 10.61
C GLN A 6 -10.29 -19.30 10.30
N PHE A 7 -9.07 -19.52 9.82
CA PHE A 7 -8.17 -18.45 9.41
C PHE A 7 -8.77 -17.59 8.28
N ILE A 8 -9.34 -18.21 7.24
CA ILE A 8 -9.97 -17.48 6.13
C ILE A 8 -11.14 -16.62 6.61
N ASN A 9 -11.97 -17.16 7.51
CA ASN A 9 -13.14 -16.45 8.03
C ASN A 9 -12.78 -15.30 8.98
N ALA A 10 -11.66 -15.40 9.69
CA ALA A 10 -11.21 -14.38 10.64
C ALA A 10 -10.25 -13.33 10.04
N CYS A 11 -9.65 -13.59 8.87
CA CYS A 11 -8.59 -12.75 8.33
C CYS A 11 -9.13 -11.51 7.60
N LEU A 12 -8.69 -10.33 8.06
CA LEU A 12 -9.02 -9.03 7.44
C LEU A 12 -8.01 -8.58 6.36
N ASP A 13 -6.81 -9.20 6.30
CA ASP A 13 -5.79 -8.81 5.31
C ASP A 13 -6.00 -9.54 3.98
N SER A 14 -6.34 -8.77 2.95
CA SER A 14 -6.62 -9.31 1.60
C SER A 14 -5.49 -10.16 1.00
N ARG A 15 -4.22 -9.94 1.39
CA ARG A 15 -3.08 -10.72 0.90
C ARG A 15 -3.05 -12.07 1.60
N GLU A 16 -3.18 -12.10 2.91
CA GLU A 16 -3.24 -13.32 3.70
C GLU A 16 -4.45 -14.19 3.31
N THR A 17 -5.63 -13.59 3.15
CA THR A 17 -6.83 -14.29 2.66
C THR A 17 -6.61 -14.91 1.29
N LYS A 18 -5.98 -14.19 0.35
CA LYS A 18 -5.68 -14.72 -0.98
C LYS A 18 -4.70 -15.89 -0.96
N ARG A 19 -3.70 -15.86 -0.07
CA ARG A 19 -2.76 -16.99 0.13
C ARG A 19 -3.50 -18.22 0.65
N ALA A 20 -4.32 -18.03 1.69
CA ALA A 20 -5.09 -19.10 2.30
C ALA A 20 -6.10 -19.73 1.34
N LEU A 21 -6.76 -18.91 0.52
CA LEU A 21 -7.71 -19.39 -0.48
C LEU A 21 -7.00 -20.21 -1.57
N ALA A 22 -5.81 -19.79 -2.03
CA ALA A 22 -5.02 -20.56 -2.98
C ALA A 22 -4.64 -21.96 -2.42
N VAL A 23 -4.28 -22.03 -1.13
CA VAL A 23 -3.99 -23.29 -0.45
C VAL A 23 -5.24 -24.15 -0.33
N LYS A 24 -6.36 -23.56 0.13
CA LYS A 24 -7.65 -24.27 0.28
C LYS A 24 -8.07 -24.90 -1.04
N MET A 25 -8.10 -24.13 -2.13
CA MET A 25 -8.47 -24.64 -3.46
C MET A 25 -7.52 -25.75 -3.92
N THR A 26 -6.23 -25.65 -3.62
CA THR A 26 -5.26 -26.71 -3.94
C THR A 26 -5.57 -28.00 -3.17
N LEU A 27 -5.91 -27.91 -1.88
CA LEU A 27 -6.28 -29.05 -1.04
C LEU A 27 -7.62 -29.67 -1.45
N GLU A 28 -8.54 -28.86 -1.99
CA GLU A 28 -9.82 -29.29 -2.57
C GLU A 28 -9.68 -29.88 -3.99
N GLY A 29 -8.45 -30.00 -4.51
CA GLY A 29 -8.17 -30.67 -5.78
C GLY A 29 -8.29 -29.78 -7.02
N PHE A 30 -8.42 -28.46 -6.86
CA PHE A 30 -8.40 -27.55 -8.01
C PHE A 30 -7.04 -27.58 -8.70
N THR A 31 -7.08 -27.56 -10.03
CA THR A 31 -5.86 -27.44 -10.84
C THR A 31 -5.25 -26.05 -10.69
N HIS A 32 -3.93 -25.94 -10.88
CA HIS A 32 -3.24 -24.65 -10.86
C HIS A 32 -3.87 -23.65 -11.83
N GLN A 33 -4.29 -24.08 -13.02
CA GLN A 33 -4.92 -23.22 -14.02
C GLN A 33 -6.25 -22.63 -13.53
N GLN A 34 -7.09 -23.44 -12.87
CA GLN A 34 -8.34 -22.95 -12.28
C GLN A 34 -8.08 -21.91 -11.18
N ILE A 35 -7.13 -22.19 -10.27
CA ILE A 35 -6.78 -21.29 -9.16
C ILE A 35 -6.23 -19.96 -9.71
N MET A 36 -5.34 -20.02 -10.69
CA MET A 36 -4.78 -18.83 -11.35
C MET A 36 -5.87 -17.97 -11.97
N ASN A 37 -6.84 -18.58 -12.65
CA ASN A 37 -7.93 -17.87 -13.30
C ASN A 37 -8.89 -17.23 -12.28
N ILE A 38 -9.22 -17.95 -11.21
CA ILE A 38 -10.15 -17.48 -10.17
C ILE A 38 -9.52 -16.37 -9.33
N LEU A 39 -8.28 -16.56 -8.85
CA LEU A 39 -7.61 -15.62 -7.94
C LEU A 39 -6.77 -14.55 -8.65
N ARG A 40 -6.63 -14.66 -9.98
CA ARG A 40 -5.78 -13.80 -10.81
C ARG A 40 -4.34 -13.76 -10.29
N VAL A 41 -3.76 -14.93 -10.07
CA VAL A 41 -2.39 -15.13 -9.56
C VAL A 41 -1.57 -15.99 -10.51
N SER A 42 -0.25 -16.02 -10.32
CA SER A 42 0.65 -16.89 -11.08
C SER A 42 0.73 -18.30 -10.50
N SER A 43 1.15 -19.28 -11.31
CA SER A 43 1.39 -20.66 -10.82
C SER A 43 2.40 -20.69 -9.67
N GLY A 44 3.47 -19.88 -9.77
CA GLY A 44 4.47 -19.77 -8.70
C GLY A 44 3.91 -19.24 -7.38
N PHE A 45 2.89 -18.36 -7.43
CA PHE A 45 2.17 -17.94 -6.23
C PHE A 45 1.50 -19.13 -5.53
N VAL A 46 0.79 -19.97 -6.30
CA VAL A 46 0.11 -21.17 -5.78
C VAL A 46 1.13 -22.14 -5.16
N THR A 47 2.20 -22.47 -5.88
CA THR A 47 3.26 -23.37 -5.40
C THR A 47 3.88 -22.85 -4.10
N LYS A 48 4.26 -21.57 -4.07
CA LYS A 48 4.92 -20.96 -2.92
C LYS A 48 4.08 -21.06 -1.65
N TRP A 49 2.80 -20.70 -1.73
CA TRP A 49 1.96 -20.67 -0.53
C TRP A 49 1.46 -22.06 -0.13
N LYS A 50 1.32 -22.99 -1.09
CA LYS A 50 1.18 -24.42 -0.78
C LYS A 50 2.36 -24.91 0.05
N GLN A 51 3.59 -24.65 -0.40
CA GLN A 51 4.80 -25.05 0.32
C GLN A 51 4.91 -24.39 1.70
N ALA A 52 4.65 -23.08 1.79
CA ALA A 52 4.67 -22.36 3.06
C ALA A 52 3.66 -22.93 4.08
N PHE A 53 2.46 -23.31 3.61
CA PHE A 53 1.46 -23.95 4.45
C PHE A 53 1.87 -25.37 4.88
N LEU A 54 2.46 -26.16 3.98
CA LEU A 54 2.94 -27.50 4.32
C LEU A 54 4.09 -27.46 5.36
N LEU A 55 4.91 -26.41 5.33
CA LEU A 55 6.04 -26.25 6.25
C LEU A 55 5.64 -25.67 7.61
N SER A 56 4.77 -24.65 7.64
CA SER A 56 4.49 -23.86 8.86
C SER A 56 3.00 -23.69 9.16
N GLY A 57 2.12 -24.44 8.50
CA GLY A 57 0.68 -24.31 8.65
C GLY A 57 0.18 -22.91 8.33
N VAL A 58 -0.85 -22.46 9.06
CA VAL A 58 -1.42 -21.11 8.91
C VAL A 58 -0.39 -20.01 9.20
N ASN A 59 0.58 -20.25 10.08
CA ASN A 59 1.63 -19.25 10.35
C ASN A 59 2.50 -18.95 9.13
N GLY A 60 2.69 -19.94 8.24
CA GLY A 60 3.38 -19.75 6.97
C GLY A 60 2.63 -18.83 5.99
N LEU A 61 1.34 -18.56 6.22
CA LEU A 61 0.51 -17.71 5.36
C LEU A 61 0.46 -16.25 5.82
N LYS A 62 0.75 -16.01 7.10
CA LYS A 62 0.74 -14.67 7.71
C LYS A 62 1.83 -13.78 7.10
N LEU A 63 1.61 -12.47 7.14
CA LEU A 63 2.61 -11.49 6.77
C LEU A 63 3.72 -11.45 7.82
N GLY A 64 4.95 -11.73 7.38
CA GLY A 64 6.14 -11.59 8.24
C GLY A 64 6.48 -10.14 8.59
N TYR A 65 6.02 -9.17 7.79
CA TYR A 65 6.26 -7.75 8.01
C TYR A 65 4.94 -6.98 8.06
N LYS A 66 4.65 -6.35 9.20
CA LYS A 66 3.42 -5.57 9.43
C LYS A 66 3.59 -4.07 9.17
N GLY A 67 4.75 -3.64 8.67
CA GLY A 67 5.11 -2.23 8.56
C GLY A 67 5.52 -1.63 9.91
N LYS A 68 6.28 -0.53 9.87
CA LYS A 68 6.39 0.38 11.02
C LYS A 68 5.16 1.28 11.02
N ALA A 69 4.67 1.67 12.20
CA ALA A 69 3.65 2.70 12.30
C ALA A 69 4.11 3.94 11.51
N ALA A 70 3.22 4.51 10.70
CA ALA A 70 3.54 5.64 9.83
C ALA A 70 3.78 6.95 10.60
N TYR A 71 3.59 6.93 11.91
CA TYR A 71 3.70 8.07 12.82
C TYR A 71 4.38 7.62 14.11
N PHE A 72 5.01 8.57 14.79
CA PHE A 72 5.57 8.35 16.12
C PHE A 72 4.45 8.08 17.12
N THR A 73 4.67 7.10 17.98
CA THR A 73 3.91 6.97 19.23
C THR A 73 4.15 8.18 20.13
N GLU A 74 3.28 8.42 21.12
CA GLU A 74 3.48 9.52 22.07
C GLU A 74 4.85 9.42 22.78
N VAL A 75 5.31 8.19 23.07
CA VAL A 75 6.63 7.94 23.65
C VAL A 75 7.75 8.34 22.70
N GLU A 76 7.69 7.94 21.43
CA GLU A 76 8.68 8.33 20.43
C GLU A 76 8.67 9.85 20.18
N LYS A 77 7.49 10.49 20.23
CA LYS A 77 7.34 11.94 20.12
C LYS A 77 8.04 12.64 21.28
N GLN A 78 7.82 12.18 22.52
CA GLN A 78 8.50 12.74 23.70
C GLN A 78 10.00 12.47 23.68
N GLN A 79 10.44 11.31 23.17
CA GLN A 79 11.86 11.01 23.04
C GLN A 79 12.59 11.96 22.07
N VAL A 80 11.94 12.37 20.98
CA VAL A 80 12.52 13.28 19.98
C VAL A 80 12.41 14.75 20.41
N ASN A 81 11.26 15.15 20.94
CA ASN A 81 10.99 16.56 21.25
C ASN A 81 11.38 16.95 22.69
N GLY A 82 11.54 15.97 23.59
CA GLY A 82 11.78 16.19 25.02
C GLY A 82 10.59 16.85 25.71
N ASP A 83 10.87 17.54 26.81
CA ASP A 83 9.88 18.32 27.57
C ASP A 83 9.71 19.76 27.05
N LYS A 84 10.16 20.02 25.81
CA LYS A 84 10.06 21.35 25.21
C LYS A 84 8.61 21.72 24.93
N PRO A 85 8.24 23.00 25.05
CA PRO A 85 6.95 23.47 24.58
C PRO A 85 6.83 23.25 23.06
N GLU A 86 5.61 23.06 22.57
CA GLU A 86 5.33 22.69 21.17
C GLU A 86 5.91 23.67 20.14
N GLN A 87 6.02 24.96 20.50
CA GLN A 87 6.61 26.00 19.68
C GLN A 87 8.13 25.82 19.44
N GLU A 88 8.81 25.05 20.30
CA GLU A 88 10.25 24.80 20.25
C GLU A 88 10.59 23.36 19.83
N TRP A 89 9.59 22.60 19.35
CA TRP A 89 9.83 21.23 18.94
C TRP A 89 10.76 21.15 17.72
N PRO A 90 11.82 20.33 17.78
CA PRO A 90 12.72 20.12 16.66
C PRO A 90 12.02 19.40 15.49
N ILE A 91 10.99 18.60 15.77
CA ILE A 91 10.18 17.94 14.74
C ILE A 91 8.70 18.15 15.03
N HIS A 92 8.00 18.69 14.03
CA HIS A 92 6.55 18.82 14.02
C HIS A 92 5.97 17.93 12.93
N TYR A 93 4.90 17.19 13.24
CA TYR A 93 4.18 16.38 12.25
C TYR A 93 2.67 16.60 12.38
N ILE A 94 1.99 16.65 11.24
CA ILE A 94 0.54 16.83 11.18
C ILE A 94 -0.04 15.57 10.55
N LYS A 95 -0.98 14.92 11.25
CA LYS A 95 -1.69 13.77 10.71
C LYS A 95 -2.74 14.26 9.72
N LEU A 96 -2.46 14.09 8.43
CA LEU A 96 -3.41 14.40 7.37
C LEU A 96 -4.45 13.29 7.22
N ALA A 97 -5.67 13.65 6.84
CA ALA A 97 -6.69 12.67 6.51
C ALA A 97 -6.29 11.88 5.25
N PRO A 98 -6.58 10.56 5.18
CA PRO A 98 -6.34 9.79 3.97
C PRO A 98 -7.28 10.25 2.86
N TYR A 99 -6.80 10.25 1.61
CA TYR A 99 -7.61 10.63 0.44
C TYR A 99 -8.18 12.06 0.51
N ALA A 100 -7.45 12.98 1.11
CA ALA A 100 -7.80 14.39 1.19
C ALA A 100 -6.84 15.26 0.37
N PRO A 101 -6.92 15.25 -0.99
CA PRO A 101 -6.08 16.07 -1.88
C PRO A 101 -6.04 17.56 -1.52
N LYS A 102 -7.14 18.10 -0.99
CA LYS A 102 -7.19 19.52 -0.57
C LYS A 102 -6.23 19.83 0.58
N GLN A 103 -5.99 18.85 1.45
CA GLN A 103 -5.08 18.96 2.58
C GLN A 103 -3.70 18.43 2.22
N ASN A 104 -3.61 17.22 1.64
CA ASN A 104 -2.38 16.54 1.29
C ASN A 104 -1.93 16.87 -0.15
N LEU A 105 -0.92 17.74 -0.26
CA LEU A 105 -0.35 18.16 -1.53
C LEU A 105 0.10 17.00 -2.40
N ILE A 106 0.77 16.01 -1.81
CA ILE A 106 1.26 14.84 -2.53
C ILE A 106 0.09 14.03 -3.11
N GLU A 107 -1.02 13.90 -2.36
CA GLU A 107 -2.22 13.25 -2.90
C GLU A 107 -2.87 14.07 -4.02
N ALA A 108 -2.84 15.40 -3.96
CA ALA A 108 -3.30 16.25 -5.06
C ALA A 108 -2.46 16.06 -6.32
N VAL A 109 -1.13 16.11 -6.21
CA VAL A 109 -0.21 15.85 -7.33
C VAL A 109 -0.51 14.46 -7.91
N TRP A 110 -0.58 13.45 -7.04
CA TRP A 110 -0.84 12.07 -7.43
C TRP A 110 -2.19 11.92 -8.15
N LEU A 111 -3.24 12.58 -7.67
CA LEU A 111 -4.56 12.56 -8.31
C LEU A 111 -4.52 13.18 -9.71
N GLN A 112 -3.83 14.32 -9.86
CA GLN A 112 -3.69 15.00 -11.14
C GLN A 112 -2.93 14.16 -12.15
N VAL A 113 -1.79 13.58 -11.76
CA VAL A 113 -1.01 12.70 -12.63
C VAL A 113 -1.84 11.48 -13.06
N LYS A 114 -2.58 10.85 -12.12
CA LYS A 114 -3.45 9.72 -12.45
C LYS A 114 -4.55 10.10 -13.44
N ASN A 115 -5.16 11.27 -13.27
CA ASN A 115 -6.19 11.74 -14.19
C ASN A 115 -5.62 12.02 -15.59
N PHE A 116 -4.45 12.66 -15.66
CA PHE A 116 -3.72 12.86 -16.92
C PHE A 116 -3.44 11.52 -17.62
N LEU A 117 -2.80 10.57 -16.93
CA LEU A 117 -2.51 9.25 -17.48
C LEU A 117 -3.78 8.50 -17.91
N ARG A 118 -4.88 8.66 -17.17
CA ARG A 118 -6.16 8.05 -17.52
C ARG A 118 -6.77 8.66 -18.79
N ASN A 119 -6.63 9.96 -19.00
CA ASN A 119 -7.06 10.61 -20.24
C ASN A 119 -6.19 10.13 -21.43
N GLU A 120 -4.89 9.97 -21.19
CA GLU A 120 -3.92 9.49 -22.18
C GLU A 120 -3.74 7.96 -22.19
N TRP A 121 -4.76 7.20 -21.74
CA TRP A 121 -4.66 5.74 -21.54
C TRP A 121 -4.20 4.99 -22.79
N HIS A 122 -4.54 5.51 -23.98
CA HIS A 122 -4.21 4.91 -25.26
C HIS A 122 -2.70 4.88 -25.52
N LEU A 123 -1.93 5.79 -24.93
CA LEU A 123 -0.46 5.87 -25.00
C LEU A 123 0.24 4.90 -24.03
N LEU A 124 -0.46 4.41 -23.00
CA LEU A 124 0.11 3.62 -21.90
C LEU A 124 0.33 2.14 -22.26
N LYS A 125 1.05 1.87 -23.36
CA LYS A 125 1.28 0.49 -23.85
C LYS A 125 2.33 -0.28 -23.06
N THR A 126 3.25 0.43 -22.40
CA THR A 126 4.32 -0.18 -21.59
C THR A 126 4.55 0.62 -20.33
N PHE A 127 5.13 -0.03 -19.32
CA PHE A 127 5.54 0.66 -18.09
C PHE A 127 6.59 1.75 -18.38
N LYS A 128 7.49 1.54 -19.36
CA LYS A 128 8.51 2.53 -19.75
C LYS A 128 7.85 3.83 -20.24
N ILE A 129 6.85 3.74 -21.11
CA ILE A 129 6.12 4.91 -21.63
C ILE A 129 5.32 5.56 -20.50
N THR A 130 4.65 4.77 -19.67
CA THR A 130 3.88 5.28 -18.51
C THR A 130 4.76 6.07 -17.56
N LYS A 131 5.94 5.53 -17.23
CA LYS A 131 6.93 6.18 -16.36
C LYS A 131 7.45 7.47 -17.00
N TRP A 132 7.79 7.44 -18.28
CA TRP A 132 8.28 8.63 -18.98
C TRP A 132 7.23 9.75 -18.98
N LEU A 133 5.96 9.44 -19.34
CA LEU A 133 4.87 10.42 -19.30
C LEU A 133 4.62 10.96 -17.88
N PHE A 134 4.72 10.11 -16.86
CA PHE A 134 4.64 10.52 -15.46
C PHE A 134 5.74 11.53 -15.12
N GLU A 135 6.99 11.24 -15.48
CA GLU A 135 8.13 12.14 -15.23
C GLU A 135 8.01 13.46 -15.99
N GLN A 136 7.55 13.43 -17.25
CA GLN A 136 7.29 14.65 -18.04
C GLN A 136 6.17 15.49 -17.43
N PHE A 137 5.09 14.87 -16.95
CA PHE A 137 4.04 15.61 -16.26
C PHE A 137 4.61 16.33 -15.04
N LEU A 138 5.42 15.63 -14.22
CA LEU A 138 6.02 16.22 -13.03
C LEU A 138 7.02 17.34 -13.33
N SER A 139 7.79 17.25 -14.43
CA SER A 139 8.71 18.33 -14.80
C SER A 139 8.01 19.62 -15.21
N HIS A 140 6.75 19.55 -15.62
CA HIS A 140 5.92 20.70 -15.98
C HIS A 140 4.87 21.03 -14.91
N PHE A 141 4.82 20.26 -13.82
CA PHE A 141 3.85 20.44 -12.77
C PHE A 141 4.21 21.62 -11.89
N VAL A 142 3.30 22.59 -11.78
CA VAL A 142 3.46 23.76 -10.91
C VAL A 142 2.55 23.60 -9.69
N LEU A 143 3.15 23.63 -8.50
CA LEU A 143 2.42 23.73 -7.25
C LEU A 143 1.96 25.18 -7.03
N HIS A 144 0.65 25.41 -6.94
CA HIS A 144 0.12 26.72 -6.60
C HIS A 144 0.30 27.03 -5.11
N SER A 145 0.69 28.28 -4.81
CA SER A 145 1.05 28.74 -3.46
C SER A 145 -0.06 28.64 -2.43
N SER A 146 -1.33 28.69 -2.85
CA SER A 146 -2.50 28.55 -1.97
C SER A 146 -2.57 27.22 -1.23
N HIS A 147 -1.91 26.17 -1.75
CA HIS A 147 -1.82 24.90 -1.05
C HIS A 147 -0.62 24.81 -0.10
N LEU A 148 0.45 25.57 -0.37
CA LEU A 148 1.67 25.57 0.44
C LEU A 148 1.52 26.41 1.71
N SER A 149 0.70 27.46 1.67
CA SER A 149 0.40 28.30 2.83
C SER A 149 -0.18 27.52 4.02
N MET A 150 -0.85 26.38 3.75
CA MET A 150 -1.33 25.46 4.79
C MET A 150 -0.20 24.77 5.57
N TYR A 151 0.99 24.65 4.98
CA TYR A 151 2.15 23.97 5.56
C TYR A 151 3.15 24.94 6.20
N GLY A 152 2.94 26.25 6.03
CA GLY A 152 3.78 27.30 6.59
C GLY A 152 4.07 28.41 5.58
N THR A 153 4.70 29.46 6.07
CA THR A 153 5.27 30.53 5.24
C THR A 153 6.64 30.10 4.73
N LEU A 154 6.77 29.97 3.42
CA LEU A 154 8.07 29.83 2.75
C LEU A 154 8.68 31.24 2.66
N SER A 155 9.57 31.57 3.60
CA SER A 155 10.40 32.77 3.60
C SER A 155 11.62 32.60 2.71
#